data_AF-A0A3D0TTU6-F1
#
_entry.id   AF-A0A3D0TTU6-F1
#
_cell.length_a   1.000
_cell.length_b   1.000
_cell.length_c   1.000
_cell.angle_alpha   90.00
_cell.angle_beta   90.00
_cell.angle_gamma   90.00
#
_symmetry.space_group_name_H-M   'P 1'
#
loop_
_entity.id
_entity.type
_entity.pdbx_description
1 polymer ?
#
loop_
_entity_poly.entity_id
_entity_poly.type
_entity_poly.pdbx_seq_one_letter_code
_entity_poly.pdbx_strand_id
1 'polypeptide(L)'
;MSVRANLNIGVRHLMPVIPLTYILVGNQISKWLNNAKRFNFRTLAVGALFIWYIFGTLWNFPHFLSYFNELAGGPYGGWRYATDSNLDWGQDLKRLADFVEEKQIPSIAVDYFGGGSPRYYLGDKYEPWWSAKGKPRGWFAISATFRQSAWGEPIKNLATKPEDNYSWLRPHEPVATIGHSIFVYYLP
;
A
#
# COMPACT_ATOMS: atom_id res chain seq x y z
N MET A 1 -2.71 -15.05 24.22
CA MET A 1 -4.07 -14.61 23.83
C MET A 1 -4.32 -14.63 22.31
N SER A 2 -3.29 -14.62 21.46
CA SER A 2 -3.44 -14.59 19.99
C SER A 2 -3.99 -15.87 19.33
N VAL A 3 -3.93 -17.04 19.97
CA VAL A 3 -4.37 -18.33 19.39
C VAL A 3 -5.81 -18.71 19.79
N ARG A 4 -6.39 -18.01 20.78
CA ARG A 4 -7.75 -18.28 21.29
C ARG A 4 -8.76 -17.19 20.90
N ALA A 5 -8.35 -16.20 20.13
CA ALA A 5 -9.23 -15.14 19.67
C ALA A 5 -10.04 -15.63 18.46
N ASN A 6 -11.35 -15.38 18.44
CA ASN A 6 -12.22 -15.74 17.30
C ASN A 6 -11.96 -14.91 16.03
N LEU A 7 -11.04 -13.95 16.08
CA LEU A 7 -10.63 -13.15 14.94
C LEU A 7 -9.44 -13.81 14.23
N ASN A 8 -9.75 -14.69 13.26
CA ASN A 8 -8.77 -15.41 12.44
C ASN A 8 -8.10 -14.54 11.37
N ILE A 9 -7.78 -13.29 11.70
CA ILE A 9 -7.20 -12.34 10.75
C ILE A 9 -5.70 -12.17 11.03
N GLY A 10 -4.88 -12.41 10.01
CA GLY A 10 -3.47 -12.03 9.97
C GLY A 10 -2.46 -13.12 10.30
N VAL A 11 -1.19 -12.81 10.02
CA VAL A 11 -0.01 -13.68 10.17
C VAL A 11 0.32 -14.08 11.60
N ARG A 12 -0.41 -13.56 12.60
CA ARG A 12 -0.17 -13.79 14.03
C ARG A 12 -0.20 -15.28 14.43
N HIS A 13 -1.02 -16.08 13.74
CA HIS A 13 -1.11 -17.53 13.95
C HIS A 13 0.14 -18.27 13.45
N LEU A 14 0.85 -17.69 12.48
CA LEU A 14 2.09 -18.23 11.94
C LEU A 14 3.33 -17.76 12.74
N MET A 15 3.22 -16.69 13.54
CA MET A 15 4.36 -16.15 14.29
C MET A 15 5.14 -17.19 15.13
N PRO A 16 4.50 -18.18 15.80
CA PRO A 16 5.24 -19.18 16.54
C PRO A 16 6.13 -20.08 15.67
N VAL A 17 5.75 -20.33 14.42
CA VAL A 17 6.52 -21.22 13.51
C VAL A 17 7.62 -20.47 12.75
N ILE A 18 7.45 -19.16 12.52
CA ILE A 18 8.42 -18.32 11.80
C ILE A 18 9.87 -18.47 12.30
N PRO A 19 10.19 -18.30 13.61
CA PRO A 19 11.57 -18.40 14.08
C PRO A 19 12.14 -19.82 13.92
N LEU A 20 11.32 -20.85 14.11
CA LEU A 20 11.73 -22.24 13.92
C LEU A 20 12.06 -22.51 12.44
N THR A 21 11.22 -22.02 11.53
CA THR A 21 11.48 -22.10 10.08
C THR A 21 12.76 -21.37 9.70
N TYR A 22 13.01 -20.18 10.24
CA TYR A 22 14.25 -19.43 9.97
C TYR A 22 15.50 -20.16 10.47
N ILE A 23 15.45 -20.77 11.66
CA ILE A 23 16.57 -21.59 12.18
C ILE A 23 16.83 -22.79 11.28
N LEU A 24 15.77 -23.51 10.87
CA LEU A 24 15.89 -24.69 9.99
C LEU A 24 16.46 -24.33 8.62
N VAL A 25 15.93 -23.28 7.99
CA VAL A 25 16.40 -22.79 6.69
C VAL A 25 17.83 -22.27 6.81
N GLY A 26 18.15 -21.48 7.83
CA GLY A 26 19.49 -20.95 8.07
C GLY A 26 20.53 -22.05 8.29
N ASN A 27 20.21 -23.07 9.09
CA ASN A 27 21.08 -24.24 9.29
C ASN A 27 21.32 -24.99 7.96
N GLN A 28 20.27 -25.18 7.15
CA GLN A 28 20.39 -25.87 5.88
C GLN A 28 21.23 -25.08 4.86
N ILE A 29 21.04 -23.76 4.79
CA ILE A 29 21.86 -22.85 3.98
C ILE A 29 23.31 -22.89 4.45
N SER A 30 23.57 -22.82 5.75
CA SER A 30 24.93 -22.91 6.32
C SER A 30 25.64 -24.20 5.92
N LYS A 31 24.96 -25.35 6.00
CA LYS A 31 25.50 -26.64 5.52
C LYS A 31 25.80 -26.64 4.02
N TRP A 32 24.96 -26.00 3.20
CA TRP A 32 25.21 -25.89 1.76
C TRP A 32 26.43 -25.03 1.46
N LEU A 33 26.59 -23.90 2.16
CA LEU A 33 27.71 -22.98 1.97
C LEU A 33 29.03 -23.58 2.50
N ASN A 34 29.02 -24.23 3.66
CA ASN A 34 30.23 -24.84 4.25
C ASN A 34 30.75 -26.05 3.47
N ASN A 35 29.85 -26.82 2.84
CA ASN A 35 30.22 -27.96 1.99
C ASN A 35 30.48 -27.57 0.53
N ALA A 36 30.32 -26.30 0.16
CA ALA A 36 30.55 -25.83 -1.20
C ALA A 36 32.06 -25.72 -1.48
N LYS A 37 32.65 -26.81 -2.00
CA LYS A 37 34.05 -26.79 -2.48
C LYS A 37 34.25 -25.90 -3.73
N ARG A 38 33.17 -25.55 -4.44
CA ARG A 38 33.08 -24.62 -5.59
C ARG A 38 31.68 -23.99 -5.66
N PHE A 39 31.53 -22.87 -6.40
CA PHE A 39 30.24 -22.29 -6.76
C PHE A 39 29.37 -23.32 -7.49
N ASN A 40 28.45 -23.95 -6.77
CA ASN A 40 27.47 -24.87 -7.31
C ASN A 40 26.12 -24.17 -7.47
N PHE A 41 25.16 -24.83 -8.11
CA PHE A 41 23.81 -24.29 -8.33
C PHE A 41 23.13 -23.83 -7.03
N ARG A 42 23.33 -24.53 -5.90
CA ARG A 42 22.71 -24.17 -4.61
C ARG A 42 23.28 -22.86 -4.08
N THR A 43 24.60 -22.69 -4.12
CA THR A 43 25.28 -21.44 -3.74
C THR A 43 24.83 -20.29 -4.64
N LEU A 44 24.71 -20.53 -5.95
CA LEU A 44 24.23 -19.53 -6.91
C LEU A 44 22.78 -19.13 -6.62
N ALA A 45 21.89 -20.09 -6.37
CA ALA A 45 20.49 -19.85 -6.04
C ALA A 45 20.33 -19.04 -4.75
N VAL A 46 21.08 -19.38 -3.69
CA VAL A 46 21.09 -18.61 -2.44
C VAL A 46 21.59 -17.19 -2.70
N GLY A 47 22.69 -17.02 -3.42
CA GLY A 47 23.22 -15.71 -3.78
C GLY A 47 22.22 -14.87 -4.57
N ALA A 48 21.55 -15.46 -5.56
CA ALA A 48 20.52 -14.80 -6.35
C ALA A 48 19.32 -14.35 -5.50
N LEU A 49 18.85 -15.19 -4.57
CA LEU A 49 17.78 -14.82 -3.64
C LEU A 49 18.18 -13.68 -2.70
N PHE A 50 19.43 -13.69 -2.21
CA PHE A 50 19.95 -12.58 -1.40
C PHE A 50 20.04 -11.27 -2.17
N ILE A 51 20.56 -11.31 -3.40
CA ILE A 51 20.64 -10.14 -4.28
C ILE A 51 19.24 -9.63 -4.60
N TRP A 52 18.30 -10.52 -4.93
CA TRP A 52 16.91 -10.14 -5.16
C TRP A 52 16.30 -9.49 -3.92
N TYR A 53 16.49 -10.04 -2.73
CA TYR A 53 15.99 -9.45 -1.50
C TYR A 53 16.56 -8.05 -1.24
N ILE A 54 17.87 -7.86 -1.40
CA ILE A 54 18.53 -6.55 -1.24
C ILE A 54 17.98 -5.56 -2.27
N PHE A 55 17.97 -5.94 -3.55
CA PHE A 55 17.50 -5.07 -4.63
C PHE A 55 16.03 -4.72 -4.45
N GLY A 56 15.17 -5.71 -4.15
CA GLY A 56 13.76 -5.48 -3.87
C GLY A 56 13.55 -4.55 -2.67
N THR A 57 14.34 -4.70 -1.61
CA THR A 57 14.26 -3.80 -0.44
C THR A 57 14.65 -2.37 -0.80
N LEU A 58 15.78 -2.19 -1.50
CA LEU A 58 16.25 -0.87 -1.91
C LEU A 58 15.31 -0.20 -2.91
N TRP A 59 14.76 -0.98 -3.85
CA TRP A 59 13.81 -0.49 -4.85
C TRP A 59 12.50 0.00 -4.23
N ASN A 60 12.08 -0.61 -3.13
CA ASN A 60 10.86 -0.25 -2.42
C ASN A 60 11.08 0.75 -1.29
N PHE A 61 12.32 1.15 -0.99
CA PHE A 61 12.57 2.23 -0.05
C PHE A 61 12.07 3.57 -0.65
N PRO A 62 11.33 4.41 0.09
CA PRO A 62 10.90 4.28 1.49
C PRO A 62 9.45 3.76 1.67
N HIS A 63 8.83 3.19 0.64
CA HIS A 63 7.42 2.76 0.57
C HIS A 63 7.22 1.27 0.85
N PHE A 64 7.80 0.77 1.94
CA PHE A 64 7.77 -0.65 2.27
C PHE A 64 6.37 -1.23 2.52
N LEU A 65 5.46 -0.41 3.06
CA LEU A 65 4.12 -0.87 3.39
C LEU A 65 3.38 -1.32 2.12
N SER A 66 3.46 -0.51 1.07
CA SER A 66 2.82 -0.77 -0.23
C SER A 66 3.57 -1.80 -1.10
N TYR A 67 4.50 -2.57 -0.54
CA TYR A 67 5.23 -3.60 -1.29
C TYR A 67 4.28 -4.70 -1.77
N PHE A 68 4.41 -5.02 -3.06
CA PHE A 68 3.90 -6.24 -3.65
C PHE A 68 5.03 -6.86 -4.46
N ASN A 69 4.97 -8.18 -4.66
CA ASN A 69 5.92 -8.85 -5.54
C ASN A 69 5.77 -8.35 -7.00
N GLU A 70 6.79 -8.60 -7.80
CA GLU A 70 6.90 -8.13 -9.18
C GLU A 70 5.83 -8.75 -10.08
N LEU A 71 5.35 -9.96 -9.78
CA LEU A 71 4.26 -10.61 -10.53
C LEU A 71 2.92 -9.89 -10.35
N ALA A 72 2.71 -9.22 -9.21
CA ALA A 72 1.57 -8.34 -8.96
C ALA A 72 1.80 -6.90 -9.45
N GLY A 73 2.87 -6.64 -10.21
CA GLY A 73 3.23 -5.32 -10.72
C GLY A 73 4.00 -4.45 -9.73
N GLY A 74 4.55 -5.05 -8.66
CA GLY A 74 5.33 -4.31 -7.66
C GLY A 74 4.49 -3.29 -6.90
N PRO A 75 5.12 -2.32 -6.23
CA PRO A 75 4.41 -1.30 -5.45
C PRO A 75 3.47 -0.45 -6.32
N TYR A 76 3.75 -0.30 -7.62
CA TYR A 76 2.94 0.49 -8.55
C TYR A 76 1.67 -0.24 -9.04
N GLY A 77 1.63 -1.56 -8.96
CA GLY A 77 0.53 -2.38 -9.49
C GLY A 77 -0.31 -3.09 -8.44
N GLY A 78 0.25 -3.31 -7.24
CA GLY A 78 -0.36 -4.16 -6.22
C GLY A 78 -1.76 -3.74 -5.75
N TRP A 79 -2.02 -2.43 -5.70
CA TRP A 79 -3.34 -1.88 -5.35
C TRP A 79 -4.47 -2.30 -6.31
N ARG A 80 -4.14 -2.87 -7.49
CA ARG A 80 -5.13 -3.44 -8.41
C ARG A 80 -5.68 -4.78 -7.92
N TYR A 81 -4.93 -5.48 -7.08
CA TYR A 81 -5.27 -6.83 -6.60
C TYR A 81 -5.76 -6.82 -5.15
N ALA A 82 -5.15 -6.00 -4.29
CA ALA A 82 -5.54 -5.89 -2.89
C ALA A 82 -5.27 -4.48 -2.35
N THR A 83 -6.25 -3.92 -1.63
CA THR A 83 -6.16 -2.63 -0.96
C THR A 83 -6.84 -2.69 0.40
N ASP A 84 -6.15 -2.25 1.44
CA ASP A 84 -6.64 -2.09 2.81
C ASP A 84 -5.53 -1.32 3.59
N SER A 85 -5.43 -1.60 4.87
CA SER A 85 -4.36 -1.37 5.83
C SER A 85 -2.97 -1.84 5.38
N ASN A 86 -2.85 -2.56 4.26
CA ASN A 86 -1.56 -2.93 3.67
C ASN A 86 -0.94 -1.82 2.81
N LEU A 87 -1.63 -0.71 2.55
CA LEU A 87 -1.08 0.38 1.74
C LEU A 87 -0.68 1.59 2.58
N ASP A 88 -1.52 2.00 3.54
CA ASP A 88 -1.31 3.26 4.26
C ASP A 88 -2.00 3.26 5.64
N TRP A 89 -1.24 3.71 6.65
CA TRP A 89 -1.71 3.97 8.02
C TRP A 89 -1.43 5.40 8.51
N GLY A 90 -0.80 6.23 7.68
CA GLY A 90 -0.50 7.63 7.96
C GLY A 90 0.82 8.08 7.37
N GLN A 91 1.68 7.15 6.91
CA GLN A 91 3.03 7.50 6.46
C GLN A 91 3.02 8.37 5.20
N ASP A 92 2.04 8.19 4.31
CA ASP A 92 1.97 8.93 3.05
C ASP A 92 1.21 10.26 3.18
N LEU A 93 0.53 10.52 4.31
CA LEU A 93 -0.02 11.86 4.60
C LEU A 93 1.08 12.91 4.73
N LYS A 94 2.23 12.56 5.32
CA LYS A 94 3.39 13.45 5.37
C LYS A 94 3.87 13.79 3.96
N ARG A 95 3.93 12.77 3.08
CA ARG A 95 4.37 12.93 1.69
C ARG A 95 3.37 13.71 0.84
N LEU A 96 2.08 13.57 1.16
CA LEU A 96 1.03 14.37 0.56
C LEU A 96 1.17 15.83 0.97
N ALA A 97 1.50 16.12 2.23
CA ALA A 97 1.81 17.47 2.67
C ALA A 97 3.05 18.04 1.95
N ASP A 98 4.13 17.26 1.81
CA ASP A 98 5.31 17.67 1.04
C ASP A 98 4.93 18.03 -0.41
N PHE A 99 4.10 17.22 -1.07
CA PHE A 99 3.57 17.50 -2.41
C PHE A 99 2.73 18.78 -2.46
N VAL A 100 1.86 19.00 -1.48
CA VAL A 100 0.99 20.17 -1.37
C VAL A 100 1.80 21.45 -1.17
N GLU A 101 2.88 21.40 -0.40
CA GLU A 101 3.81 22.52 -0.26
C GLU A 101 4.61 22.77 -1.54
N GLU A 102 5.20 21.73 -2.14
CA GLU A 102 6.01 21.85 -3.36
C GLU A 102 5.20 22.45 -4.52
N LYS A 103 3.95 22.02 -4.68
CA LYS A 103 3.05 22.51 -5.73
C LYS A 103 2.31 23.79 -5.36
N GLN A 104 2.57 24.36 -4.18
CA GLN A 104 1.91 25.57 -3.67
C GLN A 104 0.38 25.47 -3.73
N ILE A 105 -0.16 24.30 -3.38
CA ILE A 105 -1.60 24.03 -3.46
C ILE A 105 -2.30 24.79 -2.32
N PRO A 106 -3.27 25.67 -2.61
CA PRO A 106 -3.92 26.49 -1.59
C PRO A 106 -4.91 25.70 -0.73
N SER A 107 -5.60 24.73 -1.32
CA SER A 107 -6.50 23.81 -0.64
C SER A 107 -6.62 22.50 -1.42
N ILE A 108 -6.86 21.40 -0.72
CA ILE A 108 -7.02 20.06 -1.28
C ILE A 108 -8.12 19.30 -0.54
N ALA A 109 -9.10 18.80 -1.29
CA ALA A 109 -10.08 17.86 -0.78
C ALA A 109 -9.43 16.50 -0.59
N VAL A 110 -9.54 15.88 0.60
CA VAL A 110 -8.93 14.59 0.89
C VAL A 110 -9.96 13.61 1.44
N ASP A 111 -10.11 12.45 0.78
CA ASP A 111 -10.83 11.29 1.30
C ASP A 111 -9.84 10.17 1.63
N TYR A 112 -9.62 9.94 2.92
CA TYR A 112 -8.48 9.18 3.44
C TYR A 112 -8.91 7.95 4.25
N PHE A 113 -8.39 6.78 3.88
CA PHE A 113 -8.74 5.50 4.50
C PHE A 113 -8.00 5.20 5.81
N GLY A 114 -6.73 5.58 5.92
CA GLY A 114 -5.85 5.12 7.01
C GLY A 114 -6.16 5.73 8.38
N GLY A 115 -5.42 5.30 9.40
CA GLY A 115 -5.61 5.77 10.79
C GLY A 115 -4.99 7.13 11.13
N GLY A 116 -4.20 7.73 10.22
CA GLY A 116 -3.58 9.04 10.41
C GLY A 116 -4.56 10.21 10.30
N SER A 117 -4.16 11.41 10.77
CA SER A 117 -4.95 12.64 10.68
C SER A 117 -4.49 13.53 9.53
N PRO A 118 -5.26 13.69 8.44
CA PRO A 118 -4.91 14.60 7.35
C PRO A 118 -4.76 16.05 7.83
N ARG A 119 -5.65 16.49 8.74
CA ARG A 119 -5.62 17.84 9.33
C ARG A 119 -4.29 18.16 10.02
N TYR A 120 -3.68 17.17 10.68
CA TYR A 120 -2.39 17.36 11.35
C TYR A 120 -1.27 17.71 10.37
N TYR A 121 -1.23 17.07 9.21
CA TYR A 121 -0.17 17.26 8.21
C TYR A 121 -0.44 18.43 7.26
N LEU A 122 -1.69 18.64 6.87
CA LEU A 122 -2.09 19.60 5.83
C LEU A 122 -2.61 20.93 6.39
N GLY A 123 -2.90 21.01 7.69
CA GLY A 123 -3.35 22.24 8.34
C GLY A 123 -4.62 22.82 7.71
N ASP A 124 -4.57 24.12 7.38
CA ASP A 124 -5.70 24.85 6.79
C ASP A 124 -5.93 24.55 5.31
N LYS A 125 -4.96 23.91 4.64
CA LYS A 125 -5.11 23.47 3.24
C LYS A 125 -5.99 22.23 3.13
N TYR A 126 -6.23 21.50 4.23
CA TYR A 126 -7.05 20.30 4.23
C TYR A 126 -8.53 20.62 4.20
N GLU A 127 -9.19 20.11 3.17
CA GLU A 127 -10.63 20.02 3.11
C GLU A 127 -11.09 18.55 3.29
N PRO A 128 -11.83 18.22 4.37
CA PRO A 128 -12.32 16.86 4.57
C PRO A 128 -13.33 16.48 3.49
N TRP A 129 -13.14 15.33 2.84
CA TRP A 129 -14.01 14.86 1.77
C TRP A 129 -14.57 13.46 2.05
N TRP A 130 -15.70 13.17 1.41
CA TRP A 130 -16.32 11.84 1.32
C TRP A 130 -17.26 11.83 0.12
N SER A 131 -17.59 10.66 -0.40
CA SER A 131 -18.31 10.52 -1.68
C SER A 131 -19.61 11.31 -1.76
N ALA A 132 -20.38 11.37 -0.66
CA ALA A 132 -21.67 12.05 -0.62
C ALA A 132 -21.58 13.60 -0.70
N LYS A 133 -20.38 14.19 -0.58
CA LYS A 133 -20.17 15.62 -0.92
C LYS A 133 -20.17 15.88 -2.43
N GLY A 134 -20.18 14.83 -3.24
CA GLY A 134 -20.15 14.92 -4.69
C GLY A 134 -18.75 15.17 -5.22
N LYS A 135 -18.68 15.89 -6.35
CA LYS A 135 -17.42 16.15 -7.06
C LYS A 135 -16.72 17.38 -6.46
N PRO A 136 -15.51 17.23 -5.90
CA PRO A 136 -14.71 18.37 -5.50
C PRO A 136 -14.24 19.15 -6.73
N ARG A 137 -13.93 20.43 -6.54
CA ARG A 137 -13.32 21.28 -7.58
C ARG A 137 -11.85 21.48 -7.27
N GLY A 138 -10.99 21.49 -8.28
CA GLY A 138 -9.55 21.66 -8.11
C GLY A 138 -8.86 20.41 -7.57
N TRP A 139 -8.02 20.56 -6.56
CA TRP A 139 -7.18 19.47 -6.05
C TRP A 139 -7.97 18.48 -5.21
N PHE A 140 -7.84 17.20 -5.55
CA PHE A 140 -8.48 16.10 -4.84
C PHE A 140 -7.50 14.95 -4.61
N ALA A 141 -7.40 14.46 -3.38
CA ALA A 141 -6.63 13.29 -3.02
C ALA A 141 -7.54 12.20 -2.45
N ILE A 142 -7.35 10.96 -2.88
CA ILE A 142 -8.12 9.81 -2.42
C ILE A 142 -7.21 8.61 -2.17
N SER A 143 -7.41 7.93 -1.04
CA SER A 143 -6.73 6.66 -0.77
C SER A 143 -7.10 5.60 -1.82
N ALA A 144 -6.10 4.83 -2.25
CA ALA A 144 -6.23 3.69 -3.14
C ALA A 144 -7.34 2.74 -2.70
N THR A 145 -7.45 2.49 -1.39
CA THR A 145 -8.50 1.65 -0.80
C THR A 145 -9.90 2.16 -1.11
N PHE A 146 -10.21 3.42 -0.77
CA PHE A 146 -11.53 3.98 -1.05
C PHE A 146 -11.83 4.08 -2.54
N ARG A 147 -10.83 4.45 -3.35
CA ARG A 147 -10.98 4.47 -4.81
C ARG A 147 -11.33 3.08 -5.36
N GLN A 148 -10.61 2.05 -4.95
CA GLN A 148 -10.82 0.68 -5.44
C GLN A 148 -12.11 0.08 -4.90
N SER A 149 -12.45 0.31 -3.63
CA SER A 149 -13.74 -0.09 -3.07
C SER A 149 -14.91 0.54 -3.83
N ALA A 150 -14.81 1.83 -4.16
CA ALA A 150 -15.84 2.54 -4.91
C ALA A 150 -15.95 2.11 -6.38
N TRP A 151 -14.95 1.41 -6.91
CA TRP A 151 -14.96 0.88 -8.27
C TRP A 151 -15.27 -0.62 -8.35
N GLY A 152 -15.29 -1.31 -7.21
CA GLY A 152 -15.66 -2.72 -7.13
C GLY A 152 -17.13 -2.96 -7.41
N GLU A 153 -17.45 -4.15 -7.90
CA GLU A 153 -18.84 -4.58 -8.07
C GLU A 153 -19.50 -4.78 -6.70
N PRO A 154 -20.67 -4.16 -6.44
CA PRO A 154 -21.39 -4.37 -5.19
C PRO A 154 -21.81 -5.83 -5.03
N ILE A 155 -21.80 -6.33 -3.79
CA ILE A 155 -22.43 -7.63 -3.51
C ILE A 155 -23.92 -7.57 -3.83
N LYS A 156 -24.50 -8.69 -4.27
CA LYS A 156 -25.94 -8.79 -4.56
C LYS A 156 -26.75 -8.27 -3.37
N ASN A 157 -27.72 -7.41 -3.65
CA ASN A 157 -28.62 -6.76 -2.69
C ASN A 157 -27.99 -5.68 -1.79
N LEU A 158 -26.75 -5.25 -2.05
CA LEU A 158 -26.24 -4.02 -1.43
C LEU A 158 -26.82 -2.81 -2.15
N ALA A 159 -27.69 -2.07 -1.47
CA ALA A 159 -28.15 -0.77 -1.94
C ALA A 159 -26.95 0.19 -1.93
N THR A 160 -26.48 0.57 -3.11
CA THR A 160 -25.47 1.62 -3.28
C THR A 160 -26.17 2.86 -3.80
N LYS A 161 -25.98 4.00 -3.13
CA LYS A 161 -26.49 5.24 -3.69
C LYS A 161 -25.52 5.74 -4.76
N PRO A 162 -26.00 6.45 -5.80
CA PRO A 162 -25.13 7.07 -6.80
C PRO A 162 -24.06 7.99 -6.18
N GLU A 163 -24.34 8.57 -5.01
CA GLU A 163 -23.44 9.44 -4.25
C GLU A 163 -22.40 8.67 -3.42
N ASP A 164 -22.52 7.35 -3.30
CA ASP A 164 -21.61 6.51 -2.52
C ASP A 164 -20.40 6.02 -3.34
N ASN A 165 -20.25 6.47 -4.59
CA ASN A 165 -19.19 6.00 -5.47
C ASN A 165 -18.39 7.12 -6.15
N TYR A 166 -17.17 6.76 -6.54
CA TYR A 166 -16.22 7.60 -7.27
C TYR A 166 -16.15 7.21 -8.75
N SER A 167 -17.25 6.73 -9.36
CA SER A 167 -17.25 6.27 -10.76
C SER A 167 -16.89 7.37 -11.75
N TRP A 168 -17.23 8.62 -11.43
CA TRP A 168 -16.89 9.80 -12.22
C TRP A 168 -15.38 10.07 -12.28
N LEU A 169 -14.58 9.45 -11.42
CA LEU A 169 -13.13 9.57 -11.39
C LEU A 169 -12.45 8.65 -12.43
N ARG A 170 -13.14 7.60 -12.93
CA ARG A 170 -12.59 6.64 -13.91
C ARG A 170 -11.99 7.25 -15.18
N PRO A 171 -12.60 8.26 -15.82
CA PRO A 171 -12.01 8.89 -17.01
C PRO A 171 -10.87 9.87 -16.70
N HIS A 172 -10.58 10.15 -15.42
CA HIS A 172 -9.53 11.07 -15.01
C HIS A 172 -8.28 10.27 -14.63
N GLU A 173 -7.13 10.67 -15.14
CA GLU A 173 -5.85 10.14 -14.69
C GLU A 173 -5.35 10.93 -13.48
N PRO A 174 -4.77 10.26 -12.46
CA PRO A 174 -4.15 10.95 -11.34
C PRO A 174 -2.92 11.72 -11.82
N VAL A 175 -2.79 12.97 -11.41
CA VAL A 175 -1.61 13.81 -11.68
C VAL A 175 -0.40 13.38 -10.86
N ALA A 176 -0.63 12.72 -9.73
CA ALA A 176 0.40 12.12 -8.90
C ALA A 176 -0.14 10.91 -8.13
N THR A 177 0.75 9.98 -7.79
CA THR A 177 0.46 8.91 -6.83
C THR A 177 1.47 9.02 -5.69
N ILE A 178 1.00 9.40 -4.50
CA ILE A 178 1.83 9.57 -3.32
C ILE A 178 1.99 8.22 -2.64
N GLY A 179 3.24 7.78 -2.51
CA GLY A 179 3.62 6.54 -1.82
C GLY A 179 2.92 5.27 -2.31
N HIS A 180 2.43 5.26 -3.54
CA HIS A 180 1.64 4.17 -4.13
C HIS A 180 0.29 3.91 -3.45
N SER A 181 -0.16 4.81 -2.57
CA SER A 181 -1.32 4.61 -1.70
C SER A 181 -2.36 5.74 -1.79
N ILE A 182 -1.97 6.96 -2.19
CA ILE A 182 -2.89 8.09 -2.34
C ILE A 182 -2.81 8.63 -3.77
N PHE A 183 -3.94 8.68 -4.47
CA PHE A 183 -4.05 9.23 -5.82
C PHE A 183 -4.47 10.69 -5.74
N VAL A 184 -3.73 11.57 -6.41
CA VAL A 184 -4.00 13.00 -6.48
C VAL A 184 -4.49 13.36 -7.88
N TYR A 185 -5.54 14.17 -7.95
CA TYR A 185 -6.19 14.63 -9.16
C TYR A 185 -6.30 16.16 -9.15
N TYR A 186 -6.37 16.75 -10.33
CA TYR A 186 -6.78 18.12 -10.53
C TYR A 186 -8.03 18.12 -11.42
N LEU A 187 -9.16 18.55 -10.85
CA LEU A 187 -10.48 18.47 -11.46
C LEU A 187 -10.98 19.86 -11.87
N PRO A 188 -11.75 19.96 -12.97
CA PRO A 188 -12.31 21.23 -13.47
C PRO A 188 -13.36 21.84 -12.54
#